data_AF-A0A7S3XHJ2-F1
#
_entry.id   AF-A0A7S3XHJ2-F1
#
_cell.length_a   1.000
_cell.length_b   1.000
_cell.length_c   1.000
_cell.angle_alpha   90.00
_cell.angle_beta   90.00
_cell.angle_gamma   90.00
#
_symmetry.space_group_name_H-M   'P 1'
#
loop_
_entity.id
_entity.type
_entity.pdbx_description
1 polymer ?
#
loop_
_entity_poly.entity_id
_entity_poly.type
_entity_poly.pdbx_seq_one_letter_code
_entity_poly.pdbx_strand_id
1 'polypeptide(L)'
;ENELKNWFMQRKIAMERNIAIRKTLQVNNFSGLESYAEGIPDAQKVMWTQLVNGKPTLENSLGVDAREMKADMYLKMFKQSTDLDHPCRIPGSAFLRCLKQNFAGNDADRDSACGRAFGVFDACRKGIQQQQAEATDAALAKQDIADRRAKSLFERRSVLRM
;
A
#
# COMPACT_ATOMS: atom_id res chain seq x y z
N GLU A 1 -17.55 19.22 -30.66
CA GLU A 1 -16.23 19.75 -30.22
C GLU A 1 -16.09 19.86 -28.70
N ASN A 2 -17.10 20.34 -27.98
CA ASN A 2 -17.04 20.45 -26.52
C ASN A 2 -16.77 19.12 -25.78
N GLU A 3 -17.36 17.99 -26.21
CA GLU A 3 -17.09 16.68 -25.58
C GLU A 3 -15.63 16.24 -25.70
N LEU A 4 -15.01 16.40 -26.88
CA LEU A 4 -13.61 16.09 -27.12
C LEU A 4 -12.68 16.98 -26.28
N LYS A 5 -13.00 18.28 -26.20
CA LYS A 5 -12.25 19.23 -25.36
C LYS A 5 -12.33 18.85 -23.89
N ASN A 6 -13.52 18.50 -23.40
CA ASN A 6 -13.72 18.11 -22.00
C ASN A 6 -12.94 16.84 -21.63
N TRP A 7 -13.02 15.79 -22.46
CA TRP A 7 -12.24 14.56 -22.27
C TRP A 7 -10.73 14.86 -22.23
N PHE A 8 -10.23 15.62 -23.21
CA PHE A 8 -8.80 15.93 -23.31
C PHE A 8 -8.30 16.73 -22.09
N MET A 9 -9.04 17.77 -21.68
CA MET A 9 -8.67 18.60 -20.53
C MET A 9 -8.67 17.79 -19.23
N GLN A 10 -9.69 16.95 -18.99
CA GLN A 10 -9.72 16.08 -17.82
C GLN A 10 -8.54 15.10 -17.81
N ARG A 11 -8.25 14.48 -18.95
CA ARG A 11 -7.13 13.54 -19.09
C ARG A 11 -5.79 14.20 -18.81
N LYS A 12 -5.55 15.38 -19.40
CA LYS A 12 -4.30 16.13 -19.24
C LYS A 12 -4.08 16.54 -17.79
N ILE A 13 -5.08 17.16 -17.16
CA ILE A 13 -4.97 17.64 -15.77
C ILE A 13 -4.73 16.46 -14.81
N ALA A 14 -5.46 15.35 -14.99
CA ALA A 14 -5.28 14.17 -14.15
C ALA A 14 -3.87 13.56 -14.30
N MET A 15 -3.37 13.47 -15.54
CA MET A 15 -2.02 12.97 -15.82
C MET A 15 -0.95 13.84 -15.16
N GLU A 16 -0.99 15.16 -15.38
CA GLU A 16 0.00 16.10 -14.85
C GLU A 16 0.02 16.08 -13.32
N ARG A 17 -1.17 16.07 -12.69
CA ARG A 17 -1.30 15.95 -11.24
C ARG A 17 -0.68 14.66 -10.72
N ASN A 18 -1.00 13.51 -11.33
CA ASN A 18 -0.49 12.22 -10.85
C ASN A 18 1.03 12.07 -11.05
N ILE A 19 1.58 12.62 -12.13
CA ILE A 19 3.04 12.69 -12.34
C ILE A 19 3.69 13.56 -11.26
N ALA A 20 3.09 14.72 -10.93
CA ALA A 20 3.59 15.60 -9.88
C ALA A 20 3.58 14.89 -8.51
N ILE A 21 2.48 14.22 -8.16
CA ILE A 21 2.37 13.43 -6.92
C ILE A 21 3.46 12.35 -6.89
N ARG A 22 3.62 11.58 -7.97
CA ARG A 22 4.67 10.54 -8.06
C ARG A 22 6.06 11.12 -7.81
N LYS A 23 6.40 12.24 -8.45
CA LYS A 23 7.69 12.91 -8.25
C LYS A 23 7.89 13.35 -6.81
N THR A 24 6.87 13.94 -6.18
CA THR A 24 6.92 14.33 -4.77
C THR A 24 7.16 13.12 -3.86
N LEU A 25 6.48 12.00 -4.12
CA LEU A 25 6.68 10.77 -3.35
C LEU A 25 8.09 10.19 -3.52
N GLN A 26 8.62 10.21 -4.75
CA GLN A 26 9.99 9.76 -5.04
C GLN A 26 11.05 10.64 -4.35
N VAL A 27 10.93 11.97 -4.43
CA VAL A 27 11.87 12.91 -3.79
C VAL A 27 11.91 12.74 -2.28
N ASN A 28 10.80 12.32 -1.68
CA ASN A 28 10.69 12.09 -0.24
C ASN A 28 10.85 10.61 0.17
N ASN A 29 11.34 9.75 -0.74
CA ASN A 29 11.60 8.32 -0.50
C ASN A 29 10.42 7.54 0.11
N PHE A 30 9.19 7.83 -0.33
CA PHE A 30 8.01 7.08 0.10
C PHE A 30 7.98 5.67 -0.50
N SER A 31 7.59 4.69 0.32
CA SER A 31 7.28 3.32 -0.11
C SER A 31 5.81 3.00 0.10
N GLY A 32 5.23 2.27 -0.84
CA GLY A 32 3.83 1.85 -0.80
C GLY A 32 3.70 0.35 -0.51
N LEU A 33 2.51 -0.20 -0.77
CA LEU A 33 2.23 -1.62 -0.56
C LEU A 33 2.99 -2.54 -1.52
N GLU A 34 3.24 -2.07 -2.75
CA GLU A 34 3.81 -2.90 -3.84
C GLU A 34 5.17 -2.39 -4.34
N SER A 35 5.66 -1.26 -3.83
CA SER A 35 6.89 -0.65 -4.32
C SER A 35 7.71 -0.03 -3.19
N TYR A 36 9.02 -0.13 -3.35
CA TYR A 36 10.00 0.48 -2.48
C TYR A 36 10.60 1.71 -3.15
N ALA A 37 10.88 2.73 -2.37
CA ALA A 37 11.73 3.82 -2.83
C ALA A 37 13.17 3.32 -3.08
N GLU A 38 13.88 4.01 -3.98
CA GLU A 38 15.28 3.71 -4.25
C GLU A 38 16.15 4.01 -3.01
N GLY A 39 17.18 3.19 -2.78
CA GLY A 39 18.13 3.40 -1.67
C GLY A 39 17.64 2.98 -0.28
N ILE A 40 16.47 2.35 -0.15
CA ILE A 40 16.04 1.80 1.15
C ILE A 40 16.94 0.61 1.54
N PRO A 41 17.45 0.55 2.78
CA PRO A 41 18.22 -0.58 3.27
C PRO A 41 17.44 -1.89 3.22
N ASP A 42 18.08 -3.00 2.87
CA ASP A 42 17.39 -4.29 2.69
C ASP A 42 16.68 -4.78 3.95
N ALA A 43 17.25 -4.52 5.13
CA ALA A 43 16.59 -4.81 6.41
C ALA A 43 15.21 -4.12 6.53
N GLN A 44 15.10 -2.86 6.10
CA GLN A 44 13.83 -2.13 6.13
C GLN A 44 12.85 -2.66 5.08
N LYS A 45 13.34 -3.03 3.89
CA LYS A 45 12.51 -3.68 2.85
C LYS A 45 11.91 -4.98 3.36
N VAL A 46 12.70 -5.82 4.02
CA VAL A 46 12.23 -7.09 4.60
C VAL A 46 11.19 -6.82 5.70
N MET A 47 11.45 -5.89 6.62
CA MET A 47 10.49 -5.55 7.67
C MET A 47 9.17 -5.01 7.09
N TRP A 48 9.25 -4.13 6.09
CA TRP A 48 8.07 -3.62 5.39
C TRP A 48 7.33 -4.73 4.63
N THR A 49 8.06 -5.62 3.95
CA THR A 49 7.48 -6.79 3.28
C THR A 49 6.70 -7.65 4.28
N GLN A 50 7.24 -7.87 5.48
CA GLN A 50 6.54 -8.65 6.49
C GLN A 50 5.32 -7.91 7.06
N LEU A 51 5.37 -6.58 7.15
CA LEU A 51 4.21 -5.78 7.55
C LEU A 51 3.11 -5.77 6.48
N VAL A 52 3.45 -5.83 5.19
CA VAL A 52 2.50 -5.70 4.07
C VAL A 52 2.03 -7.05 3.51
N ASN A 53 2.93 -8.02 3.35
CA ASN A 53 2.67 -9.28 2.64
C ASN A 53 2.88 -10.52 3.53
N GLY A 54 3.70 -10.40 4.57
CA GLY A 54 4.10 -11.52 5.42
C GLY A 54 3.51 -11.48 6.82
N LYS A 55 4.16 -12.19 7.72
CA LYS A 55 3.89 -12.11 9.16
C LYS A 55 5.14 -11.52 9.82
N PRO A 56 5.03 -10.44 10.60
CA PRO A 56 6.14 -9.98 11.42
C PRO A 56 6.55 -11.06 12.43
N THR A 57 7.80 -11.50 12.36
CA THR A 57 8.36 -12.57 13.21
C THR A 57 9.56 -12.09 14.02
N LEU A 58 9.78 -12.70 15.18
CA LEU A 58 10.95 -12.48 16.04
C LEU A 58 11.72 -13.79 16.13
N GLU A 59 12.68 -14.02 15.23
CA GLU A 59 13.30 -15.34 15.06
C GLU A 59 13.96 -15.82 16.36
N ASN A 60 13.80 -17.11 16.68
CA ASN A 60 14.38 -17.69 17.91
C ASN A 60 15.92 -17.73 17.90
N SER A 61 16.56 -17.51 16.75
CA SER A 61 18.01 -17.38 16.62
C SER A 61 18.53 -16.04 17.17
N LEU A 62 17.66 -15.06 17.38
CA LEU A 62 18.02 -13.77 17.94
C LEU A 62 18.09 -13.83 19.47
N GLY A 63 19.04 -13.09 20.05
CA GLY A 63 19.05 -12.82 21.48
C GLY A 63 17.77 -12.12 21.96
N VAL A 64 17.42 -12.26 23.24
CA VAL A 64 16.21 -11.68 23.84
C VAL A 64 16.10 -10.17 23.56
N ASP A 65 17.18 -9.43 23.79
CA ASP A 65 17.22 -7.97 23.56
C ASP A 65 17.06 -7.60 22.08
N ALA A 66 17.65 -8.40 21.18
CA ALA A 66 17.50 -8.20 19.73
C ALA A 66 16.06 -8.43 19.27
N ARG A 67 15.33 -9.37 19.90
CA ARG A 67 13.91 -9.59 19.64
C ARG A 67 13.04 -8.44 20.15
N GLU A 68 13.35 -7.90 21.32
CA GLU A 68 12.68 -6.72 21.85
C GLU A 68 12.86 -5.52 20.90
N MET A 69 14.11 -5.25 20.50
CA MET A 69 14.44 -4.17 19.57
C MET A 69 13.72 -4.34 18.23
N LYS A 70 13.68 -5.56 17.67
CA LYS A 70 12.99 -5.84 16.42
C LYS A 70 11.47 -5.62 16.54
N ALA A 71 10.86 -6.01 17.66
CA ALA A 71 9.44 -5.73 17.93
C ALA A 71 9.16 -4.21 17.98
N ASP A 72 10.05 -3.45 18.62
CA ASP A 72 9.96 -1.99 18.66
C ASP A 72 10.12 -1.33 17.29
N MET A 73 11.03 -1.85 16.47
CA MET A 73 11.19 -1.40 15.09
C MET A 73 9.92 -1.62 14.26
N TYR A 74 9.27 -2.80 14.36
CA TYR A 74 7.98 -3.03 13.68
C TYR A 74 6.92 -2.04 14.16
N LEU A 75 6.79 -1.89 15.48
CA LEU A 75 5.76 -1.01 16.05
C LEU A 75 5.98 0.45 15.63
N LYS A 76 7.23 0.92 15.63
CA LYS A 76 7.60 2.27 15.19
C LYS A 76 7.29 2.45 13.70
N MET A 77 7.78 1.55 12.85
CA MET A 77 7.57 1.60 11.40
C MET A 77 6.08 1.60 11.07
N PHE A 78 5.29 0.72 11.68
CA PHE A 78 3.86 0.62 11.46
C PHE A 78 3.09 1.87 11.93
N LYS A 79 3.45 2.43 13.09
CA LYS A 79 2.86 3.68 13.60
C LYS A 79 3.15 4.87 12.69
N GLN A 80 4.33 4.91 12.06
CA GLN A 80 4.70 5.97 11.13
C GLN A 80 4.03 5.80 9.77
N SER A 81 3.66 4.57 9.38
CA SER A 81 3.02 4.28 8.11
C SER A 81 1.49 4.36 8.14
N THR A 82 0.88 4.44 9.33
CA THR A 82 -0.58 4.45 9.50
C THR A 82 -1.00 5.57 10.44
N ASP A 83 -1.88 6.44 9.98
CA ASP A 83 -2.53 7.44 10.83
C ASP A 83 -3.66 6.81 11.67
N LEU A 84 -4.36 7.64 12.45
CA LEU A 84 -5.45 7.16 13.32
C LEU A 84 -6.68 6.68 12.53
N ASP A 85 -6.87 7.19 11.32
CA ASP A 85 -8.02 6.90 10.48
C ASP A 85 -7.80 5.67 9.59
N HIS A 86 -6.55 5.21 9.45
CA HIS A 86 -6.22 4.04 8.67
C HIS A 86 -6.90 2.78 9.26
N PRO A 87 -7.69 2.02 8.47
CA PRO A 87 -8.52 0.92 8.99
C PRO A 87 -7.70 -0.18 9.69
N CYS A 88 -6.48 -0.43 9.22
CA CYS A 88 -5.60 -1.43 9.83
C CYS A 88 -4.82 -0.94 11.05
N ARG A 89 -4.93 0.34 11.44
CA ARG A 89 -4.16 0.96 12.51
C ARG A 89 -4.35 0.25 13.86
N ILE A 90 -5.60 0.02 14.23
CA ILE A 90 -5.98 -0.64 15.49
C ILE A 90 -5.54 -2.12 15.49
N PRO A 91 -5.95 -2.96 14.50
CA PRO A 91 -5.59 -4.37 14.54
C PRO A 91 -4.08 -4.61 14.39
N GLY A 92 -3.39 -3.85 13.55
CA GLY A 92 -1.93 -3.95 13.44
C GLY A 92 -1.20 -3.55 14.73
N SER A 93 -1.64 -2.47 15.39
CA SER A 93 -1.08 -2.08 16.68
C SER A 93 -1.33 -3.11 17.77
N ALA A 94 -2.50 -3.75 17.77
CA ALA A 94 -2.83 -4.80 18.73
C ALA A 94 -1.90 -6.01 18.56
N PHE A 95 -1.72 -6.49 17.32
CA PHE A 95 -0.81 -7.59 17.02
C PHE A 95 0.65 -7.25 17.38
N LEU A 96 1.15 -6.09 16.95
CA LEU A 96 2.55 -5.70 17.22
C LEU A 96 2.81 -5.45 18.71
N ARG A 97 1.81 -4.96 19.46
CA ARG A 97 1.90 -4.87 20.93
C ARG A 97 1.94 -6.26 21.56
N CYS A 98 1.15 -7.21 21.06
CA CYS A 98 1.20 -8.60 21.53
C CYS A 98 2.58 -9.22 21.30
N LEU A 99 3.18 -9.02 20.10
CA LEU A 99 4.55 -9.45 19.83
C LEU A 99 5.56 -8.83 20.80
N LYS A 100 5.44 -7.52 21.05
CA LYS A 100 6.30 -6.82 22.02
C LYS A 100 6.13 -7.36 23.44
N GLN A 101 4.93 -7.75 23.86
CA GLN A 101 4.71 -8.31 25.21
C GLN A 101 5.24 -9.74 25.36
N ASN A 102 5.34 -10.49 24.25
CA ASN A 102 5.74 -11.90 24.23
C ASN A 102 7.10 -12.12 23.54
N PHE A 103 7.96 -11.10 23.50
CA PHE A 103 9.25 -11.16 22.79
C PHE A 103 10.22 -12.21 23.36
N ALA A 104 10.13 -12.49 24.66
CA ALA A 104 11.01 -13.44 25.35
C ALA A 104 10.68 -14.91 25.04
N GLY A 105 9.43 -15.24 24.71
CA GLY A 105 8.98 -16.60 24.38
C GLY A 105 9.58 -17.14 23.08
N ASN A 106 9.25 -18.36 22.67
CA ASN A 106 9.61 -18.87 21.34
C ASN A 106 8.50 -18.56 20.29
N ASP A 107 8.69 -18.98 19.04
CA ASP A 107 7.72 -18.72 17.97
C ASP A 107 6.35 -19.38 18.24
N ALA A 108 6.33 -20.59 18.80
CA ALA A 108 5.09 -21.29 19.12
C ALA A 108 4.32 -20.57 20.24
N ASP A 109 5.02 -20.06 21.27
CA ASP A 109 4.43 -19.29 22.35
C ASP A 109 3.77 -18.01 21.81
N ARG A 110 4.49 -17.28 20.95
CA ARG A 110 3.99 -16.07 20.29
C ARG A 110 2.82 -16.34 19.36
N ASP A 111 2.86 -17.45 18.64
CA ASP A 111 1.78 -17.81 17.72
C ASP A 111 0.51 -18.19 18.47
N SER A 112 0.64 -18.91 19.58
CA SER A 112 -0.48 -19.20 20.49
C SER A 112 -1.07 -17.92 21.08
N ALA A 113 -0.23 -17.00 21.56
CA ALA A 113 -0.68 -15.76 22.19
C ALA A 113 -1.24 -14.72 21.21
N CYS A 114 -0.59 -14.55 20.05
CA CYS A 114 -0.83 -13.43 19.14
C CYS A 114 -1.50 -13.83 17.82
N GLY A 115 -1.67 -15.13 17.54
CA GLY A 115 -2.20 -15.63 16.27
C GLY A 115 -3.58 -15.08 15.92
N ARG A 116 -4.48 -14.96 16.89
CA ARG A 116 -5.80 -14.35 16.68
C ARG A 116 -5.70 -12.88 16.29
N ALA A 117 -4.85 -12.11 16.97
CA ALA A 117 -4.64 -10.70 16.64
C ALA A 117 -4.03 -10.53 15.25
N PHE A 118 -3.10 -11.43 14.87
CA PHE A 118 -2.56 -11.46 13.52
C PHE A 118 -3.63 -11.74 12.48
N GLY A 119 -4.53 -12.70 12.70
CA GLY A 119 -5.60 -13.02 11.75
C GLY A 119 -6.49 -11.81 11.42
N VAL A 120 -6.82 -10.99 12.42
CA VAL A 120 -7.58 -9.74 12.20
C VAL A 120 -6.77 -8.70 11.43
N PHE A 121 -5.49 -8.55 11.78
CA PHE A 121 -4.59 -7.63 11.06
C PHE A 121 -4.39 -8.04 9.60
N ASP A 122 -4.15 -9.32 9.34
CA ASP A 122 -3.94 -9.89 8.01
C ASP A 122 -5.20 -9.74 7.14
N ALA A 123 -6.39 -9.99 7.71
CA ALA A 123 -7.65 -9.77 7.00
C ALA A 123 -7.81 -8.31 6.54
N CYS A 124 -7.52 -7.34 7.42
CA CYS A 124 -7.56 -5.94 7.06
C CYS A 124 -6.59 -5.61 5.93
N ARG A 125 -5.35 -6.08 6.06
CA ARG A 125 -4.28 -5.80 5.10
C ARG A 125 -4.56 -6.36 3.71
N LYS A 126 -5.03 -7.61 3.64
CA LYS A 126 -5.50 -8.22 2.38
C LYS A 126 -6.65 -7.43 1.78
N GLY A 127 -7.57 -6.92 2.61
CA GLY A 127 -8.65 -6.04 2.16
C GLY A 127 -8.13 -4.76 1.49
N ILE A 128 -7.09 -4.11 2.04
CA ILE A 128 -6.50 -2.91 1.42
C ILE A 128 -5.79 -3.24 0.10
N GLN A 129 -5.09 -4.37 0.03
CA GLN A 129 -4.45 -4.81 -1.21
C GLN A 129 -5.47 -5.11 -2.29
N GLN A 130 -6.57 -5.76 -1.94
CA GLN A 130 -7.68 -6.00 -2.85
C GLN A 130 -8.30 -4.68 -3.33
N GLN A 131 -8.55 -3.72 -2.43
CA GLN A 131 -9.05 -2.40 -2.81
C GLN A 131 -8.10 -1.67 -3.78
N GLN A 132 -6.78 -1.78 -3.59
CA GLN A 132 -5.80 -1.20 -4.49
C GLN A 132 -5.86 -1.85 -5.89
N ALA A 133 -5.96 -3.18 -5.96
CA ALA A 133 -6.09 -3.89 -7.22
C ALA A 133 -7.38 -3.50 -7.95
N GLU A 134 -8.52 -3.55 -7.26
CA GLU A 134 -9.83 -3.19 -7.81
C GLU A 134 -9.88 -1.73 -8.29
N ALA A 135 -9.31 -0.79 -7.52
CA ALA A 135 -9.24 0.61 -7.91
C ALA A 135 -8.40 0.82 -9.18
N THR A 136 -7.31 0.05 -9.32
CA THR A 136 -6.43 0.09 -10.49
C THR A 136 -7.17 -0.43 -11.73
N ASP A 137 -7.81 -1.59 -11.62
CA ASP A 137 -8.56 -2.20 -12.72
C ASP A 137 -9.74 -1.33 -13.15
N ALA A 138 -10.51 -0.80 -12.19
CA ALA A 138 -11.62 0.10 -12.46
C ALA A 138 -11.15 1.40 -13.15
N ALA A 139 -10.01 1.96 -12.72
CA ALA A 139 -9.45 3.16 -13.33
C ALA A 139 -8.99 2.91 -14.77
N LEU A 140 -8.34 1.77 -15.04
CA LEU A 140 -7.91 1.37 -16.37
C LEU A 140 -9.11 1.17 -17.32
N ALA A 141 -10.12 0.42 -16.88
CA ALA A 141 -11.32 0.18 -17.68
C ALA A 141 -12.08 1.48 -17.98
N LYS A 142 -12.26 2.34 -16.97
CA LYS A 142 -12.91 3.66 -17.15
C LYS A 142 -12.15 4.53 -18.15
N GLN A 143 -10.82 4.50 -18.10
CA GLN A 143 -10.00 5.27 -19.02
C GLN A 143 -10.11 4.75 -20.46
N ASP A 144 -9.99 3.44 -20.69
CA ASP A 144 -10.10 2.84 -22.02
C ASP A 144 -11.47 3.14 -22.67
N ILE A 145 -12.56 3.02 -21.91
CA ILE A 145 -13.91 3.36 -22.40
C ILE A 145 -13.99 4.84 -22.82
N ALA A 146 -13.45 5.75 -22.00
CA ALA A 146 -13.45 7.17 -22.31
C ALA A 146 -12.62 7.48 -23.57
N ASP A 147 -11.46 6.86 -23.70
CA ASP A 147 -10.53 7.06 -24.83
C ASP A 147 -11.12 6.51 -26.13
N ARG A 148 -11.77 5.34 -26.10
CA ARG A 148 -12.50 4.77 -27.27
C ARG A 148 -13.66 5.65 -27.70
N ARG A 149 -14.44 6.17 -26.74
CA ARG A 149 -15.54 7.10 -27.02
C ARG A 149 -15.01 8.39 -27.66
N ALA A 150 -13.92 8.96 -27.14
CA ALA A 150 -13.30 10.14 -27.70
C ALA A 150 -12.80 9.90 -29.14
N LYS A 151 -12.18 8.74 -29.41
CA LYS A 151 -11.75 8.35 -30.75
C LYS A 151 -12.93 8.29 -31.74
N SER A 152 -14.02 7.64 -31.37
CA SER A 152 -15.23 7.55 -32.21
C SER A 152 -15.85 8.93 -32.49
N LEU A 153 -15.88 9.82 -31.50
CA LEU A 153 -16.34 11.21 -31.70
C LEU A 153 -15.43 12.00 -32.65
N PHE A 154 -14.13 11.74 -32.62
CA PHE A 154 -13.18 12.36 -33.54
C PHE A 154 -13.36 11.86 -34.98
N GLU A 155 -13.51 10.55 -35.18
CA GLU A 155 -13.79 9.94 -36.48
C GLU A 155 -15.11 10.46 -37.07
N ARG A 156 -16.16 10.58 -36.26
CA ARG A 156 -17.43 11.19 -36.67
C ARG A 156 -17.25 12.64 -37.11
N ARG A 157 -16.44 13.43 -36.39
CA ARG A 157 -16.13 14.82 -36.76
C ARG A 157 -15.40 14.91 -38.10
N SER A 158 -14.48 13.98 -38.40
CA SER A 158 -13.76 14.00 -39.68
C SER A 158 -14.69 13.77 -40.88
N VAL A 159 -15.73 12.95 -40.72
CA VAL A 159 -16.72 12.72 -41.79
C VAL A 159 -17.69 13.88 -41.93
N LEU A 160 -18.14 14.49 -40.82
CA LEU A 160 -19.10 15.61 -40.83
C LEU A 160 -18.49 16.96 -41.26
N ARG A 161 -17.19 17.01 -41.57
CA ARG A 161 -16.46 18.20 -42.03
C ARG A 161 -15.93 18.08 -43.45
N MET A 162 -16.21 16.96 -44.13
CA MET A 162 -16.23 16.89 -45.60
C MET A 162 -17.58 17.39 -46.09
#